data_AF-A0A949FK32-F1
#
_entry.id   AF-A0A949FK32-F1
#
_cell.length_a   1.000
_cell.length_b   1.000
_cell.length_c   1.000
_cell.angle_alpha   90.00
_cell.angle_beta   90.00
_cell.angle_gamma   90.00
#
_symmetry.space_group_name_H-M   'P 1'
#
loop_
_entity.id
_entity.type
_entity.pdbx_description
1 polymer ?
#
loop_
_entity_poly.entity_id
_entity_poly.type
_entity_poly.pdbx_seq_one_letter_code
_entity_poly.pdbx_strand_id
1 'polypeptide(L)'
;MPSDRQPKNKGRNYTVNIRMTKEEIEAARKLGDGNISMGFRQAIRYACWKDMKPIKLSTTLRSAAIMAAEWEQRMGELTLQQ
;
A
#
# COMPACT_ATOMS: atom_id res chain seq x y z
N MET A 1 -7.02 19.55 17.26
CA MET A 1 -8.25 18.83 16.90
C MET A 1 -7.93 17.86 15.76
N PRO A 2 -8.18 16.55 15.89
CA PRO A 2 -7.97 15.61 14.80
C PRO A 2 -8.98 15.89 13.68
N SER A 3 -8.48 15.96 12.44
CA SER A 3 -9.26 16.25 11.23
C SER A 3 -10.43 15.29 11.02
N ASP A 4 -11.64 15.83 10.86
CA ASP A 4 -12.92 15.14 10.60
C ASP A 4 -12.98 14.32 9.29
N ARG A 5 -11.88 14.23 8.55
CA ARG A 5 -11.77 13.44 7.30
C ARG A 5 -11.23 12.03 7.50
N GLN A 6 -11.11 11.54 8.73
CA GLN A 6 -10.70 10.15 8.97
C GLN A 6 -11.91 9.20 8.91
N PRO A 7 -11.93 8.23 7.98
CA PRO A 7 -12.99 7.23 7.96
C PRO A 7 -12.95 6.40 9.26
N LYS A 8 -13.97 6.57 10.11
CA LYS A 8 -14.09 6.02 11.47
C LYS A 8 -13.87 4.49 11.60
N ASN A 9 -13.98 3.74 10.49
CA ASN A 9 -13.88 2.27 10.46
C ASN A 9 -12.75 1.72 9.57
N LYS A 10 -11.83 2.54 9.06
CA LYS A 10 -10.68 2.00 8.31
C LYS A 10 -9.67 1.52 9.34
N GLY A 11 -9.85 0.26 9.77
CA GLY A 11 -9.06 -0.39 10.81
C GLY A 11 -7.58 -0.05 10.71
N ARG A 12 -6.98 0.29 11.86
CA ARG A 12 -5.55 0.54 12.01
C ARG A 12 -4.80 -0.55 11.26
N ASN A 13 -3.99 -0.22 10.26
CA ASN A 13 -3.12 -1.20 9.65
C ASN A 13 -2.15 -1.67 10.74
N TYR A 14 -2.27 -2.93 11.16
CA TYR A 14 -1.33 -3.54 12.09
C TYR A 14 -0.17 -4.13 11.30
N THR A 15 1.06 -3.80 11.72
CA THR A 15 2.27 -4.35 11.14
C THR A 15 2.67 -5.59 11.92
N VAL A 16 2.98 -6.67 11.21
CA VAL A 16 3.53 -7.91 11.77
C VAL A 16 4.85 -8.23 11.07
N ASN A 17 5.83 -8.69 11.85
CA ASN A 17 7.11 -9.16 11.33
C ASN A 17 7.04 -10.67 11.15
N ILE A 18 7.18 -11.16 9.93
CA ILE A 18 7.10 -12.58 9.58
C ILE A 18 8.49 -13.05 9.11
N ARG A 19 8.96 -14.18 9.64
CA ARG A 19 10.20 -14.81 9.18
C ARG A 19 9.91 -15.71 8.00
N MET A 20 10.73 -15.60 6.96
CA MET A 20 10.44 -16.17 5.64
C MET A 20 11.70 -16.72 5.02
N THR A 21 11.56 -17.78 4.23
CA THR A 21 12.62 -18.26 3.35
C THR A 21 12.73 -17.38 2.10
N LYS A 22 13.85 -17.51 1.38
CA LYS A 22 14.07 -16.75 0.14
C LYS A 22 13.03 -17.10 -0.93
N GLU A 23 12.64 -18.37 -1.00
CA GLU A 23 11.64 -18.88 -1.94
C GLU A 23 10.25 -18.30 -1.66
N GLU A 24 9.86 -18.24 -0.38
CA GLU A 24 8.57 -17.64 0.03
C GLU A 24 8.50 -16.15 -0.29
N ILE A 25 9.61 -15.42 -0.10
CA ILE A 25 9.70 -13.99 -0.46
C ILE A 25 9.53 -13.81 -1.97
N GLU A 26 10.16 -14.66 -2.77
CA GLU A 26 10.06 -14.57 -4.23
C GLU A 26 8.67 -14.94 -4.73
N ALA A 27 8.06 -15.98 -4.17
CA ALA A 27 6.69 -16.38 -4.47
C ALA A 27 5.69 -15.26 -4.12
N ALA A 28 5.82 -14.64 -2.94
CA ALA A 28 4.99 -13.52 -2.55
C ALA A 28 5.23 -12.28 -3.43
N ARG A 29 6.46 -12.04 -3.88
CA ARG A 29 6.77 -10.96 -4.83
C ARG A 29 6.10 -11.20 -6.17
N LYS A 30 6.16 -12.41 -6.72
CA LYS A 30 5.48 -12.78 -7.97
C LYS A 30 3.96 -12.64 -7.85
N LEU A 31 3.40 -13.14 -6.75
CA LEU A 31 1.96 -13.09 -6.50
C LEU A 31 1.45 -11.65 -6.31
N GLY A 32 2.25 -10.79 -5.67
CA GLY A 32 1.89 -9.41 -5.37
C GLY A 32 2.33 -8.38 -6.41
N ASP A 33 2.64 -8.79 -7.63
CA ASP A 33 3.10 -7.91 -8.73
C ASP A 33 4.28 -7.01 -8.32
N GLY A 34 5.30 -7.61 -7.71
CA GLY A 34 6.47 -6.91 -7.17
C GLY A 34 6.33 -6.46 -5.71
N ASN A 35 5.13 -6.43 -5.14
CA ASN A 35 4.88 -6.06 -3.75
C ASN A 35 4.65 -7.29 -2.85
N ILE A 36 5.66 -7.64 -2.06
CA ILE A 36 5.64 -8.77 -1.13
C ILE A 36 4.45 -8.69 -0.15
N SER A 37 4.15 -7.51 0.40
CA SER A 37 3.04 -7.33 1.34
C SER A 37 1.67 -7.57 0.68
N MET A 38 1.55 -7.24 -0.61
CA MET A 38 0.34 -7.51 -1.39
C MET A 38 0.19 -8.99 -1.70
N GLY A 39 1.29 -9.68 -2.02
CA GLY A 39 1.30 -11.13 -2.21
C GLY A 39 0.83 -11.87 -0.97
N PHE A 40 1.35 -11.53 0.21
CA PHE A 40 0.88 -12.14 1.47
C PHE A 40 -0.57 -11.81 1.78
N ARG A 41 -0.97 -10.56 1.57
CA ARG A 41 -2.35 -10.15 1.77
C ARG A 41 -3.30 -10.94 0.86
N GLN A 42 -2.90 -11.23 -0.37
CA GLN A 42 -3.67 -12.01 -1.32
C GLN A 42 -3.72 -13.49 -0.92
N ALA A 43 -2.60 -14.09 -0.56
CA ALA A 43 -2.52 -15.47 -0.09
C ALA A 43 -3.38 -15.71 1.17
N ILE A 44 -3.31 -14.83 2.17
CA ILE A 44 -4.12 -14.92 3.40
C ILE A 44 -5.61 -14.77 3.07
N ARG A 45 -5.99 -13.83 2.19
CA ARG A 45 -7.39 -13.64 1.80
C ARG A 45 -7.95 -14.86 1.07
N TYR A 46 -7.16 -15.45 0.17
CA TYR A 46 -7.50 -16.70 -0.50
C TYR A 46 -7.72 -17.82 0.51
N ALA A 47 -6.78 -18.05 1.43
CA ALA A 47 -6.89 -19.08 2.47
C ALA A 47 -8.07 -18.85 3.42
N CYS A 48 -8.42 -17.60 3.72
CA CYS A 48 -9.55 -17.24 4.57
C CYS A 48 -10.90 -17.18 3.83
N TRP A 49 -10.97 -17.58 2.54
CA TRP A 49 -12.17 -17.48 1.70
C TRP A 49 -12.79 -16.07 1.72
N LYS A 50 -11.98 -15.04 1.98
CA LYS A 50 -12.44 -13.66 1.98
C LYS A 50 -12.42 -13.17 0.56
N ASP A 51 -13.55 -12.64 0.10
CA ASP A 51 -13.69 -11.99 -1.20
C ASP A 51 -12.49 -11.07 -1.45
N MET A 52 -11.71 -11.39 -2.48
CA MET A 52 -10.71 -10.51 -3.04
C MET A 52 -11.45 -9.34 -3.66
N LYS A 53 -11.71 -8.28 -2.89
CA LYS A 53 -12.19 -7.03 -3.47
C LYS A 53 -11.01 -6.39 -4.21
N PRO A 54 -11.00 -6.35 -5.55
CA PRO A 54 -9.95 -5.67 -6.28
C PRO A 54 -9.89 -4.22 -5.81
N ILE A 55 -8.67 -3.70 -5.66
CA ILE A 55 -8.51 -2.25 -5.50
C ILE A 55 -9.05 -1.62 -6.78
N LYS A 56 -10.06 -0.76 -6.63
CA LYS A 56 -10.61 -0.02 -7.76
C LYS A 56 -9.48 0.80 -8.38
N LEU A 57 -9.36 0.79 -9.70
CA LEU A 57 -8.37 1.58 -10.45
C LEU A 57 -8.36 3.05 -10.01
N SER A 58 -9.54 3.61 -9.74
CA SER A 58 -9.72 4.97 -9.20
C SER A 58 -8.96 5.22 -7.89
N THR A 59 -8.83 4.20 -7.03
CA THR A 59 -8.09 4.30 -5.77
C THR A 59 -6.58 4.32 -6.03
N THR A 60 -6.09 3.48 -6.93
CA THR A 60 -4.68 3.46 -7.33
C THR A 60 -4.26 4.77 -7.99
N LEU A 61 -5.07 5.26 -8.94
CA LEU A 61 -4.81 6.54 -9.62
C LEU A 61 -4.83 7.73 -8.67
N ARG A 62 -5.75 7.73 -7.68
CA ARG A 62 -5.77 8.78 -6.65
C ARG A 62 -4.52 8.77 -5.78
N SER A 63 -4.04 7.59 -5.39
CA SER A 63 -2.78 7.47 -4.64
C SER A 63 -1.57 7.92 -5.46
N ALA A 64 -1.52 7.59 -6.75
CA ALA A 64 -0.47 8.05 -7.66
C ALA A 64 -0.48 9.58 -7.81
N ALA A 65 -1.65 10.19 -7.97
CA ALA A 65 -1.79 11.65 -8.09
C ALA A 65 -1.32 12.40 -6.82
N ILE A 66 -1.64 11.88 -5.63
CA ILE A 66 -1.18 12.47 -4.37
C ILE A 66 0.36 12.39 -4.26
N MET A 67 0.94 11.23 -4.59
CA MET A 67 2.39 11.06 -4.56
C MET A 67 3.10 11.99 -5.56
N ALA A 68 2.54 12.18 -6.76
CA ALA A 68 3.09 13.12 -7.73
C ALA A 68 3.09 14.57 -7.20
N ALA A 69 1.99 15.02 -6.60
CA ALA A 69 1.89 16.36 -6.03
C ALA A 69 2.86 16.60 -4.85
N GLU A 70 3.05 15.61 -3.98
CA GLU A 70 4.04 15.68 -2.88
C GLU A 70 5.47 15.79 -3.42
N TRP A 71 5.77 15.10 -4.52
CA TRP A 71 7.07 15.19 -5.19
C TRP A 71 7.30 16.57 -5.82
N GLU A 72 6.29 17.12 -6.51
CA GLU A 72 6.37 18.45 -7.09
C GLU A 72 6.60 19.53 -6.03
N GLN A 73 5.88 19.47 -4.90
CA GLN A 73 6.09 20.39 -3.78
C GLN A 73 7.52 20.30 -3.23
N ARG A 74 8.01 19.07 -3.01
CA ARG A 74 9.36 18.85 -2.47
C ARG A 74 10.45 19.33 -3.41
N MET A 75 10.27 19.20 -4.72
CA MET A 75 11.20 19.74 -5.71
C MET A 75 11.17 21.27 -5.72
N GLY A 76 9.98 21.88 -5.64
CA GLY A 76 9.83 23.33 -5.54
C GLY A 76 10.55 23.93 -4.34
N GLU A 77 10.42 23.29 -3.16
CA GLU A 77 11.13 23.69 -1.94
C GLU A 77 12.65 23.62 -2.07
N LEU A 78 13.17 22.57 -2.74
CA LEU A 78 14.61 22.40 -2.96
C LEU A 78 15.19 23.45 -3.92
N THR A 79 14.43 23.89 -4.92
CA THR A 79 14.86 24.98 -5.82
C THR A 79 14.89 26.36 -5.18
N LEU A 80 14.15 26.59 -4.08
CA LEU A 80 14.14 27.87 -3.35
C LEU A 80 15.21 27.95 -2.26
N GLN A 81 15.88 26.83 -1.94
CA GLN A 81 16.95 26.75 -0.94
C GLN A 81 18.37 26.84 -1.54
N GLN A 82 18.49 27.03 -2.87
CA GLN A 82 19.75 27.31 -3.57
C GLN A 82 19.82 28.79 -3.96
#